data_AF-A0A6M1N551-F1
#
_entry.id   AF-A0A6M1N551-F1
#
_cell.length_a   1.000
_cell.length_b   1.000
_cell.length_c   1.000
_cell.angle_alpha   90.00
_cell.angle_beta   90.00
_cell.angle_gamma   90.00
#
_symmetry.space_group_name_H-M   'P 1'
#
loop_
_entity.id
_entity.type
_entity.pdbx_description
1 polymer ?
#
loop_
_entity_poly.entity_id
_entity_poly.type
_entity_poly.pdbx_seq_one_letter_code
_entity_poly.pdbx_strand_id
1 'polypeptide(L)'
;MKQHIIYFATDANRINIEVGYCTNMADIKFNRIVYMEKFNSFEEAQQKKLIFHTYTRMMKERIIRRYNPNWLNIVRTPLAFNTPKKIVAYAF
;
A
#
# COMPACT_ATOMS: atom_id res chain seq x y z
N MET A 1 13.53 9.16 -16.64
CA MET A 1 12.11 8.76 -16.85
C MET A 1 11.43 8.66 -15.50
N LYS A 2 10.24 9.24 -15.32
CA LYS A 2 9.52 9.18 -14.04
C LYS A 2 8.83 7.82 -13.94
N GLN A 3 9.03 7.12 -12.82
CA GLN A 3 8.33 5.86 -12.55
C GLN A 3 6.97 6.19 -11.96
N HIS A 4 5.94 5.54 -12.49
CA HIS A 4 4.56 5.70 -12.03
C HIS A 4 4.15 4.44 -11.27
N ILE A 5 3.74 4.58 -10.02
CA ILE A 5 3.49 3.43 -9.16
C ILE A 5 2.05 3.50 -8.66
N ILE A 6 1.32 2.40 -8.87
CA ILE A 6 0.00 2.20 -8.28
C ILE A 6 0.15 1.14 -7.20
N TYR A 7 -0.52 1.35 -6.07
CA TYR A 7 -0.45 0.43 -4.94
C TYR A 7 -1.81 0.23 -4.30
N PHE A 8 -2.00 -0.94 -3.69
CA PHE A 8 -3.11 -1.18 -2.77
C PHE A 8 -2.59 -1.13 -1.34
N ALA A 9 -3.14 -0.21 -0.57
CA ALA A 9 -2.94 -0.11 0.86
C ALA A 9 -4.10 -0.77 1.59
N THR A 10 -3.80 -1.37 2.74
CA THR A 10 -4.83 -1.95 3.61
C THR A 10 -4.61 -1.51 5.04
N ASP A 11 -5.70 -1.47 5.81
CA ASP A 11 -5.64 -1.23 7.24
C ASP A 11 -5.14 -2.48 8.01
N ALA A 12 -4.96 -2.32 9.33
CA ALA A 12 -4.53 -3.41 10.21
C ALA A 12 -5.48 -4.62 10.16
N ASN A 13 -6.78 -4.34 10.01
CA ASN A 13 -7.84 -5.34 10.03
C ASN A 13 -8.11 -5.96 8.65
N ARG A 14 -7.43 -5.50 7.58
CA ARG A 14 -7.62 -5.95 6.18
C ARG A 14 -9.07 -5.78 5.69
N ILE A 15 -9.79 -4.82 6.29
CA ILE A 15 -11.18 -4.53 5.95
C ILE A 15 -11.20 -3.57 4.77
N ASN A 16 -10.45 -2.48 4.88
CA ASN A 16 -10.40 -1.46 3.85
C ASN A 16 -9.23 -1.69 2.89
N ILE A 17 -9.50 -1.58 1.59
CA ILE A 17 -8.50 -1.65 0.52
C ILE A 17 -8.56 -0.34 -0.25
N GLU A 18 -7.53 0.48 -0.06
CA GLU A 18 -7.39 1.78 -0.71
C GLU A 18 -6.45 1.68 -1.90
N VAL A 19 -6.78 2.41 -2.97
CA VAL A 19 -5.97 2.46 -4.18
C VAL A 19 -5.24 3.79 -4.22
N GLY A 20 -3.91 3.74 -4.16
CA GLY A 20 -3.05 4.90 -4.21
C GLY A 20 -2.24 4.97 -5.49
N TYR A 21 -1.81 6.17 -5.83
CA TYR A 21 -0.85 6.43 -6.89
C TYR A 21 0.27 7.31 -6.33
N CYS A 22 1.51 6.99 -6.68
CA CYS A 22 2.67 7.80 -6.35
C CYS A 22 3.70 7.73 -7.47
N THR A 23 4.52 8.77 -7.59
CA THR A 23 5.69 8.77 -8.47
C THR A 23 6.97 8.38 -7.74
N ASN A 24 6.94 8.45 -6.41
CA ASN A 24 8.07 8.12 -5.55
C ASN A 24 7.58 7.26 -4.38
N MET A 25 8.27 6.15 -4.15
CA MET A 25 7.96 5.22 -3.06
C MET A 25 8.10 5.89 -1.68
N ALA A 26 9.00 6.87 -1.56
CA ALA A 26 9.25 7.57 -0.30
C ALA A 26 8.05 8.39 0.19
N ASP A 27 7.12 8.77 -0.70
CA ASP A 27 5.97 9.59 -0.36
C ASP A 27 4.78 8.78 0.18
N ILE A 28 4.89 7.44 0.18
CA ILE A 28 3.79 6.59 0.61
C ILE A 28 3.68 6.60 2.14
N LYS A 29 2.61 7.21 2.65
CA LYS A 29 2.31 7.31 4.09
C LYS A 29 1.65 6.07 4.68
N PHE A 30 1.37 5.05 3.87
CA PHE A 30 0.69 3.84 4.31
C PHE A 30 1.68 2.80 4.83
N ASN A 31 1.39 2.26 6.02
CA ASN A 31 2.25 1.29 6.67
C ASN A 31 2.11 -0.14 6.10
N ARG A 32 1.05 -0.44 5.36
CA ARG A 32 0.79 -1.78 4.81
C ARG A 32 0.34 -1.72 3.37
N ILE A 33 1.28 -1.99 2.47
CA ILE A 33 1.05 -2.08 1.03
C ILE A 33 1.09 -3.55 0.64
N VAL A 34 -0.01 -4.06 0.10
CA VAL A 34 -0.18 -5.50 -0.19
C VAL A 34 -0.10 -5.83 -1.68
N TYR A 35 -0.15 -4.81 -2.53
CA TYR A 35 0.00 -4.92 -3.97
C TYR A 35 0.66 -3.65 -4.51
N MET A 36 1.53 -3.80 -5.50
CA MET A 36 2.20 -2.69 -6.16
C MET A 36 2.47 -3.03 -7.62
N GLU A 37 2.20 -2.08 -8.51
CA GLU A 37 2.44 -2.20 -9.94
C GLU A 37 3.16 -0.93 -10.43
N LYS A 38 4.21 -1.11 -11.25
CA LYS A 38 5.03 -0.02 -11.78
C LYS A 38 4.75 0.15 -13.27
N PHE A 39 4.62 1.40 -13.69
CA PHE A 39 4.32 1.81 -15.04
C PHE A 39 5.36 2.81 -15.55
N ASN A 40 5.65 2.74 -16.85
CA ASN A 40 6.56 3.65 -17.53
C ASN A 40 5.84 4.87 -18.11
N SER A 41 4.53 4.75 -18.39
CA SER A 41 3.69 5.84 -18.91
C SER A 41 2.71 6.34 -17.85
N PHE A 42 2.54 7.66 -17.79
CA PHE A 42 1.54 8.30 -16.93
C PHE A 42 0.11 7.94 -17.33
N GLU A 43 -0.16 7.90 -18.63
CA GLU A 43 -1.50 7.65 -19.17
C GLU A 43 -2.00 6.26 -18.78
N GLU A 44 -1.16 5.25 -18.96
CA GLU A 44 -1.45 3.87 -18.57
C GLU A 44 -1.72 3.78 -17.05
N ALA A 45 -0.91 4.46 -16.25
CA ALA A 45 -1.10 4.51 -14.80
C ALA A 45 -2.41 5.19 -14.40
N GLN A 46 -2.83 6.27 -15.08
CA GLN A 46 -4.11 6.93 -14.78
C GLN A 46 -5.30 6.06 -15.15
N GLN A 47 -5.29 5.44 -16.34
CA GLN A 47 -6.35 4.54 -16.76
C GLN A 47 -6.49 3.37 -15.77
N LYS A 48 -5.36 2.75 -15.40
CA LYS A 48 -5.35 1.65 -14.44
C LYS A 48 -5.85 2.08 -13.06
N LYS A 49 -5.46 3.27 -12.59
CA LYS A 49 -5.96 3.84 -11.32
C LYS A 49 -7.47 4.01 -11.35
N LEU A 50 -8.03 4.53 -12.44
CA LEU A 50 -9.48 4.72 -12.59
C LEU A 50 -10.21 3.37 -12.54
N ILE A 51 -9.70 2.37 -13.26
CA ILE A 51 -10.23 1.00 -13.27
C ILE A 51 -10.18 0.39 -11.86
N PHE A 52 -9.05 0.50 -11.17
CA PHE A 52 -8.92 -0.03 -9.81
C PHE A 52 -9.77 0.74 -8.80
N HIS A 53 -10.04 2.02 -9.01
CA HIS A 53 -10.93 2.79 -8.16
C HIS A 53 -12.38 2.27 -8.25
N THR A 54 -12.85 1.91 -9.44
CA THR A 54 -14.21 1.38 -9.65
C THR A 54 -14.38 -0.07 -9.21
N TYR A 55 -13.28 -0.81 -9.01
CA TYR A 55 -13.34 -2.19 -8.55
C TYR A 55 -13.93 -2.34 -7.15
N THR A 56 -14.79 -3.33 -7.00
CA THR A 56 -15.30 -3.76 -5.70
C THR A 56 -14.17 -4.30 -4.83
N ARG A 57 -14.40 -4.32 -3.51
CA ARG A 57 -13.47 -4.91 -2.54
C ARG A 57 -13.08 -6.34 -2.92
N MET A 58 -14.05 -7.17 -3.32
CA MET A 58 -13.82 -8.56 -3.73
C MET A 58 -12.92 -8.68 -4.97
N MET A 59 -13.07 -7.78 -5.94
CA MET A 59 -12.21 -7.76 -7.13
C MET A 59 -10.78 -7.37 -6.77
N LYS A 60 -10.60 -6.34 -5.93
CA LYS A 60 -9.28 -5.94 -5.43
C LYS A 60 -8.62 -7.06 -4.63
N GLU A 61 -9.37 -7.72 -3.75
CA GLU A 61 -8.90 -8.88 -2.97
C GLU A 61 -8.50 -10.06 -3.86
N ARG A 62 -9.24 -10.36 -4.93
CA ARG A 62 -8.85 -11.40 -5.89
C ARG A 62 -7.51 -11.10 -6.55
N ILE A 63 -7.27 -9.85 -6.94
CA ILE A 63 -5.99 -9.41 -7.52
C ILE A 63 -4.86 -9.56 -6.48
N ILE A 64 -5.10 -9.08 -5.25
CA ILE A 64 -4.13 -9.19 -4.15
C ILE A 64 -3.80 -10.66 -3.89
N ARG A 65 -4.79 -11.53 -3.73
CA ARG A 65 -4.56 -12.96 -3.44
C ARG A 65 -3.84 -13.69 -4.56
N ARG A 66 -4.02 -13.27 -5.81
CA ARG A 66 -3.29 -13.83 -6.96
C ARG A 66 -1.79 -13.50 -6.90
N TYR A 67 -1.44 -12.31 -6.44
CA TYR A 67 -0.05 -11.83 -6.38
C TYR A 67 0.64 -12.08 -5.02
N ASN A 68 -0.13 -11.96 -3.95
CA ASN A 68 0.29 -11.98 -2.55
C ASN A 68 -0.79 -12.67 -1.69
N PRO A 69 -0.85 -14.02 -1.71
CA PRO A 69 -1.89 -14.80 -1.01
C PRO A 69 -2.02 -14.50 0.48
N ASN A 70 -0.90 -14.20 1.14
CA ASN A 70 -0.81 -13.98 2.59
C ASN A 70 -0.99 -12.52 3.01
N TRP A 71 -1.18 -11.60 2.04
CA TRP A 71 -1.32 -10.16 2.27
C TRP A 71 -0.15 -9.61 3.09
N LEU A 72 1.07 -10.08 2.77
CA LEU A 72 2.28 -9.59 3.40
C LEU A 72 2.54 -8.15 2.95
N ASN A 73 3.14 -7.35 3.82
CA ASN A 73 3.54 -6.01 3.44
C ASN A 73 4.71 -6.10 2.45
N ILE A 74 4.50 -5.59 1.22
CA ILE A 74 5.48 -5.62 0.14
C ILE A 74 6.53 -4.52 0.33
N VAL A 75 6.14 -3.42 0.97
CA VAL A 75 7.05 -2.33 1.24
C VAL A 75 7.65 -2.54 2.62
N ARG A 76 8.97 -2.71 2.65
CA ARG A 76 9.71 -2.48 3.90
C ARG A 76 9.63 -0.98 4.14
N THR A 77 8.70 -0.54 4.99
CA THR A 77 8.85 0.75 5.65
C THR A 77 10.28 0.73 6.21
N PRO A 78 11.18 1.66 5.82
CA PRO A 78 12.45 1.78 6.52
C PRO A 78 12.04 1.96 7.97
N LEU A 79 12.45 1.00 8.79
CA LEU A 79 12.09 0.88 10.19
C LEU A 79 11.94 2.28 10.76
N ALA A 80 10.73 2.57 11.24
CA ALA A 80 10.43 3.79 11.96
C ALA A 80 11.66 4.18 12.76
N PHE A 81 12.16 5.40 12.56
CA PHE A 81 13.14 6.01 13.43
C PHE A 81 12.84 5.55 14.84
N ASN A 82 13.86 4.92 15.43
CA ASN A 82 13.91 4.33 16.75
C ASN A 82 13.27 5.29 17.77
N THR A 83 11.94 5.27 17.87
CA THR A 83 11.21 6.01 18.87
C THR A 83 11.16 5.04 20.04
N PRO A 84 11.88 5.31 21.13
CA PRO A 84 11.87 4.43 22.27
C PRO A 84 10.41 4.29 22.70
N LYS A 85 9.93 3.04 22.77
CA LYS A 85 8.65 2.73 23.40
C LYS A 85 8.66 3.43 24.76
N LYS A 86 7.85 4.48 24.94
CA LYS A 86 7.67 5.09 26.25
C LYS A 86 7.03 4.04 27.13
N ILE A 87 7.85 3.38 27.96
CA ILE A 87 7.38 2.49 29.01
C ILE A 87 6.79 3.43 30.07
N VAL A 88 5.47 3.42 30.20
CA VAL A 88 4.79 4.06 31.32
C VAL A 88 4.90 3.09 32.49
N ALA A 89 5.83 3.37 33.41
CA ALA A 89 5.89 2.68 34.69
C ALA A 89 4.82 3.29 35.60
N TYR A 90 3.89 2.46 36.08
CA TYR A 90 3.02 2.84 37.19
C TYR A 90 3.85 2.72 38.48
N ALA A 91 4.05 3.83 39.17
CA ALA A 91 4.57 3.81 40.54
C ALA A 91 3.39 3.50 41.48
N PHE A 92 3.55 2.47 42.30
CA PHE A 92 2.69 2.17 43.44
C PHE A 92 3.08 3.02 44.65
#